data_AF-A0A7C5SSU4-F1
#
_entry.id   AF-A0A7C5SSU4-F1
#
_cell.length_a   1.000
_cell.length_b   1.000
_cell.length_c   1.000
_cell.angle_alpha   90.00
_cell.angle_beta   90.00
_cell.angle_gamma   90.00
#
_symmetry.space_group_name_H-M   'P 1'
#
loop_
_entity.id
_entity.type
_entity.pdbx_description
1 polymer ?
#
loop_
_entity_poly.entity_id
_entity_poly.type
_entity_poly.pdbx_seq_one_letter_code
_entity_poly.pdbx_strand_id
1 'polypeptide(L)'
;MPDSKPSDTRKAPLKLRRVAIDTYHENVAFLNRNCELYRAEGFQALSKVAISTNGSRIYAVLNVADDDAIVGVTELGLSEQAFAQLGQPEGQLVCVAHTEPPQSMDAVRRKIAGDRLQIDEFRAITHDIVENRYSRTEMAAFLVASVQNGLDREEILSLTRAMTETGDRLRWDASLVADKHCIGGIPGNRTTMLVVPIVAAHGLLIPKTSSRAITSPAGTADTMSVLAKVDLGPEQMHQVVNKTGACLTWGGNAHLAPADDILISVERPLGIDSEGQMIASILSKKLAAGASHLLIDIPVGPTAKVRHMNQALRLRKLFEFIGDRLGLHLEVVISNGSQPIGRGIGPALEARDVMQVLENAPHAPDDLREKALYLAGRILEFDPDVRGGQGFHLARDILESGRALEKMEAIINTQGAVRAVPSTAPLTIDICATQKGVITAIDNYQLTRIARLAGAPMDLNAGVDLYKKLGDEVE
;
A
#
# COMPACT_ATOMS: atom_id res chain seq x y z
N MET A 1 43.01 -11.79 34.97
CA MET A 1 42.60 -10.42 34.60
C MET A 1 41.15 -10.28 35.03
N PRO A 2 40.80 -9.33 35.91
CA PRO A 2 39.43 -9.24 36.39
C PRO A 2 38.56 -8.58 35.32
N ASP A 3 37.39 -9.19 35.10
CA ASP A 3 36.30 -8.76 34.23
C ASP A 3 35.92 -7.28 34.47
N SER A 4 36.09 -6.47 33.42
CA SER A 4 35.54 -5.12 33.37
C SER A 4 34.03 -5.20 33.17
N LYS A 5 33.27 -4.97 34.25
CA LYS A 5 31.85 -4.64 34.18
C LYS A 5 31.66 -3.40 33.27
N PRO A 6 30.65 -3.36 32.39
CA PRO A 6 30.32 -2.15 31.66
C PRO A 6 29.92 -1.05 32.64
N SER A 7 30.51 0.14 32.48
CA SER A 7 30.21 1.32 33.29
C SER A 7 28.77 1.77 33.03
N ASP A 8 27.92 1.55 34.02
CA ASP A 8 26.55 2.09 34.06
C ASP A 8 26.62 3.58 34.45
N THR A 9 26.95 4.44 33.49
CA THR A 9 26.79 5.89 33.63
C THR A 9 25.29 6.18 33.65
N ARG A 10 24.73 6.40 34.84
CA ARG A 10 23.33 6.81 35.02
C ARG A 10 23.09 8.11 34.26
N LYS A 11 22.52 8.00 33.06
CA LYS A 11 22.15 9.13 32.21
C LYS A 11 21.06 9.93 32.90
N ALA A 12 21.21 11.25 32.97
CA ALA A 12 20.21 12.12 33.56
C ALA A 12 18.89 11.95 32.80
N PRO A 13 17.78 11.59 33.48
CA PRO A 13 16.51 11.37 32.80
C PRO A 13 15.92 12.71 32.36
N LEU A 14 15.36 12.74 31.14
CA LEU A 14 14.65 13.88 30.59
C LEU A 14 13.14 13.68 30.74
N LYS A 15 12.36 14.76 30.82
CA LYS A 15 10.90 14.69 30.82
C LYS A 15 10.37 14.60 29.39
N LEU A 16 9.53 13.61 29.13
CA LEU A 16 8.92 13.43 27.83
C LEU A 16 7.96 14.59 27.52
N ARG A 17 8.03 15.14 26.31
CA ARG A 17 7.13 16.19 25.83
C ARG A 17 6.54 15.82 24.47
N ARG A 18 5.24 16.08 24.29
CA ARG A 18 4.59 15.89 23.00
C ARG A 18 4.82 17.11 22.12
N VAL A 19 5.43 16.92 20.96
CA VAL A 19 5.64 17.97 19.97
C VAL A 19 4.67 17.72 18.81
N ALA A 20 3.76 18.68 18.59
CA ALA A 20 2.67 18.58 17.60
C ALA A 20 3.16 18.75 16.15
N ILE A 21 4.11 17.90 15.75
CA ILE A 21 4.69 17.83 14.41
C ILE A 21 4.49 16.41 13.90
N ASP A 22 3.79 16.30 12.76
CA ASP A 22 3.68 15.07 12.01
C ASP A 22 4.93 14.88 11.14
N THR A 23 5.62 13.76 11.35
CA THR A 23 6.84 13.36 10.62
C THR A 23 6.61 12.07 9.80
N TYR A 24 5.34 11.68 9.70
CA TYR A 24 4.80 10.58 8.93
C TYR A 24 5.22 9.18 9.42
N HIS A 25 6.26 8.58 8.83
CA HIS A 25 6.77 7.23 9.15
C HIS A 25 8.17 7.26 9.79
N GLU A 26 8.70 8.43 10.12
CA GLU A 26 10.01 8.56 10.74
C GLU A 26 9.87 9.12 12.15
N ASN A 27 10.31 8.34 13.14
CA ASN A 27 10.37 8.83 14.51
C ASN A 27 11.42 9.94 14.63
N VAL A 28 10.96 11.14 14.99
CA VAL A 28 11.84 12.28 15.28
C VAL A 28 11.76 12.64 16.75
N ALA A 29 12.94 12.83 17.35
CA ALA A 29 13.13 13.32 18.70
C ALA A 29 13.79 14.71 18.67
N PHE A 30 13.42 15.57 19.60
CA PHE A 30 13.90 16.94 19.70
C PHE A 30 14.58 17.15 21.04
N LEU A 31 15.84 17.57 21.02
CA LEU A 31 16.54 18.07 22.21
C LEU A 31 16.81 19.55 22.06
N ASN A 32 16.72 20.28 23.16
CA ASN A 32 17.17 21.67 23.20
C ASN A 32 18.70 21.73 23.05
N ARG A 33 19.24 22.67 22.27
CA ARG A 33 20.71 22.86 22.13
C ARG A 33 21.41 23.08 23.46
N ASN A 34 20.70 23.66 24.43
CA ASN A 34 21.21 23.94 25.76
C ASN A 34 21.02 22.79 26.75
N CYS A 35 20.46 21.65 26.32
CA CYS A 35 20.37 20.44 27.12
C CYS A 35 21.77 19.92 27.49
N GLU A 36 22.01 19.63 28.77
CA GLU A 36 23.29 19.11 29.25
C GLU A 36 23.64 17.77 28.60
N LEU A 37 22.64 16.90 28.40
CA LEU A 37 22.82 15.60 27.77
C LEU A 37 23.32 15.74 26.33
N TYR A 38 22.78 16.69 25.57
CA TYR A 38 23.22 16.98 24.20
C TYR A 38 24.69 17.44 24.16
N ARG A 39 25.06 18.36 25.06
CA ARG A 39 26.42 18.92 25.13
C ARG A 39 27.46 17.94 25.66
N ALA A 40 27.10 17.10 26.62
CA ALA A 40 28.02 16.18 27.29
C ALA A 40 28.29 14.90 26.47
N GLU A 41 27.27 14.33 25.84
CA GLU A 41 27.40 13.06 25.08
C GLU A 41 27.83 13.27 23.62
N GLY A 42 27.99 14.53 23.17
CA GLY A 42 28.45 14.85 21.82
C GLY A 42 27.50 14.36 20.71
N PHE A 43 26.19 14.32 20.98
CA PHE A 43 25.21 13.94 19.97
C PHE A 43 25.32 14.86 18.74
N GLN A 44 25.44 14.27 17.55
CA GLN A 44 25.37 15.01 16.30
C GLN A 44 23.89 15.11 15.88
N ALA A 45 23.47 16.26 15.37
CA ALA A 45 22.16 16.37 14.71
C ALA A 45 22.06 15.31 13.61
N LEU A 46 20.88 14.70 13.45
CA LEU A 46 20.59 13.57 12.57
C LEU A 46 21.20 12.22 12.98
N SER A 47 21.87 12.13 14.14
CA SER A 47 22.24 10.84 14.72
C SER A 47 21.00 10.10 15.23
N LYS A 48 21.04 8.77 15.17
CA LYS A 48 19.94 7.95 15.66
C LYS A 48 20.14 7.63 17.13
N VAL A 49 19.10 7.90 17.92
CA VAL A 49 19.13 7.72 19.38
C VAL A 49 18.11 6.68 19.82
N ALA A 50 18.47 5.92 20.84
CA ALA A 50 17.59 5.02 21.55
C ALA A 50 16.97 5.76 22.72
N ILE A 51 15.64 5.72 22.80
CA ILE A 51 14.87 6.34 23.87
C ILE A 51 14.20 5.21 24.65
N SER A 52 14.38 5.19 25.96
CA SER A 52 13.91 4.11 26.81
C SER A 52 13.29 4.61 28.10
N THR A 53 12.23 3.95 28.54
CA THR A 53 11.57 4.17 29.84
C THR A 53 10.69 2.98 30.19
N ASN A 54 10.64 2.58 31.46
CA ASN A 54 9.74 1.53 31.98
C ASN A 54 9.65 0.27 31.10
N GLY A 55 10.78 -0.21 30.56
CA GLY A 55 10.84 -1.39 29.67
C GLY A 55 10.39 -1.16 28.23
N SER A 56 9.84 0.02 27.90
CA SER A 56 9.56 0.46 26.53
C SER A 56 10.81 1.08 25.91
N ARG A 57 11.01 0.85 24.61
CA ARG A 57 12.12 1.42 23.85
C ARG A 57 11.67 1.78 22.44
N ILE A 58 12.10 2.94 21.97
CA ILE A 58 11.97 3.35 20.56
C ILE A 58 13.30 3.89 20.04
N TYR A 59 13.41 3.96 18.73
CA TYR A 59 14.51 4.60 18.02
C TYR A 59 14.00 5.83 17.28
N ALA A 60 14.75 6.92 17.34
CA ALA A 60 14.38 8.18 16.70
C ALA A 60 15.59 8.91 16.13
N VAL A 61 15.39 9.68 15.07
CA VAL A 61 16.37 10.62 14.54
C VAL A 61 16.35 11.86 15.43
N LEU A 62 17.53 12.27 15.90
CA LEU A 62 17.65 13.42 16.79
C LEU A 62 17.76 14.73 16.00
N ASN A 63 16.80 15.61 16.21
CA ASN A 63 16.83 17.01 15.81
C ASN A 63 17.12 17.91 17.02
N VAL A 64 17.73 19.05 16.76
CA VAL A 64 18.08 20.03 17.80
C VAL A 64 17.22 21.25 17.63
N ALA A 65 16.54 21.65 18.70
CA ALA A 65 15.75 22.87 18.77
C ALA A 65 16.51 23.97 19.51
N ASP A 66 16.37 25.20 19.01
CA ASP A 66 16.93 26.41 19.62
C ASP A 66 15.89 27.22 20.41
N ASP A 67 14.61 26.84 20.31
CA ASP A 67 13.48 27.51 20.96
C ASP A 67 12.94 26.66 22.13
N ASP A 68 12.99 27.23 23.33
CA ASP A 68 12.48 26.63 24.58
C ASP A 68 10.96 26.39 24.52
N ALA A 69 10.23 27.11 23.67
CA ALA A 69 8.80 26.90 23.45
C ALA A 69 8.52 25.58 22.72
N ILE A 70 9.49 25.03 21.97
CA ILE A 70 9.35 23.72 21.30
C ILE A 70 9.69 22.60 22.29
N VAL A 71 10.86 22.66 22.91
CA VAL A 71 11.32 21.69 23.92
C VAL A 71 12.25 22.38 24.92
N GLY A 72 11.99 22.21 26.21
CA GLY A 72 12.80 22.75 27.28
C GLY A 72 14.14 22.03 27.47
N VAL A 73 15.05 22.65 28.22
CA VAL A 73 16.42 22.12 28.45
C VAL A 73 16.49 20.80 29.21
N THR A 74 15.42 20.44 29.94
CA THR A 74 15.29 19.17 30.69
C THR A 74 14.25 18.23 30.06
N GLU A 75 13.82 18.53 28.84
CA GLU A 75 12.78 17.80 28.14
C GLU A 75 13.33 17.05 26.93
N LEU A 76 12.67 15.96 26.57
CA LEU A 76 12.82 15.27 25.29
C LEU A 76 11.50 15.40 24.54
N GLY A 77 11.51 16.18 23.46
CA GLY A 77 10.36 16.31 22.58
C GLY A 77 10.27 15.09 21.66
N LEU A 78 9.08 14.54 21.47
CA LEU A 78 8.82 13.55 20.44
C LEU A 78 7.75 14.05 19.46
N SER A 79 7.98 13.80 18.18
CA SER A 79 6.95 13.90 17.13
C SER A 79 5.70 13.06 17.46
N GLU A 80 4.55 13.39 16.85
CA GLU A 80 3.27 12.71 17.15
C GLU A 80 3.37 11.18 17.02
N GLN A 81 4.00 10.69 15.96
CA GLN A 81 4.21 9.26 15.73
C GLN A 81 5.10 8.62 16.81
N ALA A 82 6.27 9.20 17.07
CA ALA A 82 7.21 8.67 18.05
C ALA A 82 6.63 8.66 19.47
N PHE A 83 5.86 9.70 19.82
CA PHE A 83 5.17 9.79 21.10
C PHE A 83 4.10 8.71 21.23
N ALA A 84 3.28 8.52 20.19
CA ALA A 84 2.26 7.47 20.16
C ALA A 84 2.87 6.06 20.23
N GLN A 85 3.98 5.81 19.53
CA GLN A 85 4.68 4.52 19.55
C GLN A 85 5.34 4.23 20.90
N LEU A 86 5.91 5.24 21.57
CA LEU A 86 6.46 5.06 22.92
C LEU A 86 5.35 4.70 23.93
N GLY A 87 4.14 5.24 23.74
CA GLY A 87 2.96 4.87 24.51
C GLY A 87 3.01 5.32 25.98
N GLN A 88 3.76 6.38 26.28
CA GLN A 88 3.97 6.87 27.65
C GLN A 88 3.33 8.25 27.84
N PRO A 89 2.89 8.59 29.06
CA PRO A 89 2.27 9.89 29.32
C PRO A 89 3.29 11.03 29.24
N GLU A 90 2.81 12.22 28.92
CA GLU A 90 3.62 13.43 28.93
C GLU A 90 4.19 13.69 30.34
N GLY A 91 5.44 14.15 30.40
CA GLY A 91 6.20 14.32 31.64
C GLY A 91 6.91 13.07 32.16
N GLN A 92 6.66 11.88 31.57
CA GLN A 92 7.35 10.65 31.95
C GLN A 92 8.87 10.78 31.79
N LEU A 93 9.63 10.24 32.75
CA LEU A 93 11.09 10.26 32.70
C LEU A 93 11.62 9.24 31.68
N VAL A 94 12.46 9.71 30.76
CA VAL A 94 13.06 8.92 29.67
C VAL A 94 14.57 9.06 29.65
N CYS A 95 15.25 7.99 29.25
CA CYS A 95 16.69 7.98 29.03
C CYS A 95 17.00 7.95 27.54
N VAL A 96 17.96 8.76 27.10
CA VAL A 96 18.42 8.81 25.71
C VAL A 96 19.85 8.27 25.63
N ALA A 97 20.11 7.39 24.66
CA ALA A 97 21.43 6.84 24.43
C ALA A 97 21.77 6.80 22.93
N HIS A 98 23.07 6.82 22.61
CA HIS A 98 23.56 6.50 21.28
C HIS A 98 23.12 5.09 20.87
N THR A 99 22.89 4.92 19.58
CA THR A 99 22.58 3.61 19.00
C THR A 99 23.84 3.00 18.42
N GLU A 100 24.00 1.69 18.62
CA GLU A 100 24.95 0.93 17.82
C GLU A 100 24.36 0.68 16.44
N PRO A 101 25.16 0.81 15.36
CA PRO A 101 24.71 0.47 14.01
C PRO A 101 24.12 -0.96 13.97
N PRO A 102 23.00 -1.16 13.28
CA PRO A 102 22.40 -2.49 13.17
C PRO A 102 23.36 -3.46 12.48
N GLN A 103 23.53 -4.66 13.03
CA GLN A 103 24.42 -5.70 12.46
C GLN A 103 23.99 -6.09 11.04
N SER A 104 22.69 -5.99 10.71
CA SER A 104 22.18 -6.24 9.36
C SER A 104 22.74 -5.28 8.30
N MET A 105 23.35 -4.15 8.69
CA MET A 105 24.02 -3.25 7.74
C MET A 105 25.21 -3.89 7.03
N ASP A 106 25.82 -4.93 7.61
CA ASP A 106 26.85 -5.70 6.91
C ASP A 106 26.27 -6.40 5.68
N ALA A 107 25.06 -6.94 5.78
CA ALA A 107 24.34 -7.51 4.64
C ALA A 107 23.99 -6.44 3.60
N VAL A 108 23.59 -5.22 4.02
CA VAL A 108 23.37 -4.11 3.10
C VAL A 108 24.67 -3.75 2.35
N ARG A 109 25.81 -3.68 3.04
CA ARG A 109 27.13 -3.43 2.41
C ARG A 109 27.50 -4.52 1.41
N ARG A 110 27.25 -5.79 1.74
CA ARG A 110 27.42 -6.91 0.82
C ARG A 110 26.52 -6.76 -0.40
N LYS A 111 25.24 -6.39 -0.22
CA LYS A 111 24.33 -6.15 -1.33
C LYS A 111 24.79 -4.99 -2.21
N ILE A 112 25.33 -3.92 -1.63
CA ILE A 112 25.95 -2.80 -2.37
C ILE A 112 27.13 -3.31 -3.21
N ALA A 113 27.95 -4.21 -2.67
CA ALA A 113 29.08 -4.83 -3.38
C ALA A 113 28.65 -5.82 -4.50
N GLY A 114 27.35 -6.11 -4.64
CA GLY A 114 26.81 -7.02 -5.65
C GLY A 114 26.66 -8.46 -5.19
N ASP A 115 26.88 -8.74 -3.90
CA ASP A 115 26.68 -10.08 -3.36
C ASP A 115 25.20 -10.46 -3.31
N ARG A 116 24.97 -11.78 -3.43
CA ARG A 116 23.67 -12.39 -3.16
C ARG A 116 23.45 -12.55 -1.65
N LEU A 117 22.29 -12.12 -1.17
CA LEU A 117 21.90 -12.27 0.23
C LEU A 117 21.15 -13.57 0.48
N GLN A 118 21.28 -14.10 1.70
CA GLN A 118 20.54 -15.25 2.20
C GLN A 118 19.27 -14.81 2.95
N ILE A 119 18.36 -15.76 3.21
CA ILE A 119 17.10 -15.49 3.91
C ILE A 119 17.30 -14.84 5.29
N ASP A 120 18.26 -15.31 6.08
CA ASP A 120 18.49 -14.78 7.42
C ASP A 120 19.03 -13.34 7.40
N GLU A 121 19.76 -12.97 6.34
CA GLU A 121 20.20 -11.60 6.11
C GLU A 121 19.00 -10.70 5.77
N PHE A 122 18.10 -11.14 4.89
CA PHE A 122 16.86 -10.41 4.60
C PHE A 122 15.97 -10.28 5.85
N ARG A 123 15.85 -11.33 6.66
CA ARG A 123 15.12 -11.29 7.94
C ARG A 123 15.69 -10.23 8.87
N ALA A 124 17.01 -10.21 9.04
CA ALA A 124 17.69 -9.24 9.88
C ALA A 124 17.46 -7.80 9.38
N ILE A 125 17.57 -7.58 8.05
CA ILE A 125 17.29 -6.27 7.43
C ILE A 125 15.83 -5.86 7.67
N THR A 126 14.86 -6.71 7.34
CA THR A 126 13.44 -6.37 7.50
C THR A 126 13.05 -6.15 8.96
N HIS A 127 13.63 -6.91 9.88
CA HIS A 127 13.40 -6.74 11.31
C HIS A 127 13.94 -5.40 11.79
N ASP A 128 15.19 -5.05 11.45
CA ASP A 128 15.78 -3.77 11.83
C ASP A 128 15.05 -2.56 11.19
N ILE A 129 14.46 -2.72 10.00
CA ILE A 129 13.59 -1.70 9.38
C ILE A 129 12.31 -1.51 10.20
N VAL A 130 11.61 -2.59 10.54
CA VAL A 130 10.34 -2.53 11.32
C VAL A 130 10.57 -2.01 12.74
N GLU A 131 11.70 -2.36 13.35
CA GLU A 131 12.13 -1.83 14.64
C GLU A 131 12.61 -0.36 14.56
N ASN A 132 12.44 0.30 13.41
CA ASN A 132 12.87 1.68 13.18
C ASN A 132 14.37 1.89 13.48
N ARG A 133 15.21 0.87 13.32
CA ARG A 133 16.68 1.00 13.50
C ARG A 133 17.34 1.59 12.26
N TYR A 134 16.79 1.38 11.07
CA TYR A 134 17.32 1.97 9.83
C TYR A 134 16.85 3.42 9.64
N SER A 135 17.77 4.34 9.39
CA SER A 135 17.50 5.68 8.88
C SER A 135 16.99 5.63 7.44
N ARG A 136 16.36 6.70 6.95
CA ARG A 136 15.98 6.81 5.53
C ARG A 136 17.15 6.60 4.58
N THR A 137 18.34 7.07 4.95
CA THR A 137 19.56 6.90 4.15
C THR A 137 19.96 5.43 4.04
N GLU A 138 19.90 4.68 5.13
CA GLU A 138 20.23 3.24 5.13
C GLU A 138 19.20 2.43 4.36
N MET A 139 17.91 2.74 4.51
CA MET A 139 16.84 2.14 3.70
C MET A 139 17.03 2.46 2.22
N ALA A 140 17.31 3.71 1.86
CA ALA A 140 17.58 4.12 0.49
C ALA A 140 18.80 3.38 -0.09
N ALA A 141 19.87 3.19 0.69
CA ALA A 141 21.03 2.43 0.27
C ALA A 141 20.68 0.97 -0.06
N PHE A 142 19.89 0.30 0.79
CA PHE A 142 19.40 -1.05 0.51
C PHE A 142 18.51 -1.11 -0.74
N LEU A 143 17.60 -0.15 -0.90
CA LEU A 143 16.68 -0.08 -2.04
C LEU A 143 17.43 0.14 -3.36
N VAL A 144 18.33 1.14 -3.39
CA VAL A 144 19.16 1.45 -4.56
C VAL A 144 20.07 0.29 -4.92
N ALA A 145 20.70 -0.36 -3.93
CA ALA A 145 21.55 -1.53 -4.16
C ALA A 145 20.76 -2.71 -4.76
N SER A 146 19.54 -2.94 -4.25
CA SER A 146 18.64 -3.98 -4.77
C SER A 146 18.19 -3.72 -6.20
N VAL A 147 18.08 -2.45 -6.61
CA VAL A 147 17.74 -2.06 -7.98
C VAL A 147 18.95 -2.19 -8.90
N GLN A 148 20.09 -1.64 -8.48
CA GLN A 148 21.30 -1.60 -9.29
C GLN A 148 21.87 -3.00 -9.54
N ASN A 149 21.92 -3.83 -8.50
CA ASN A 149 22.47 -5.18 -8.59
C ASN A 149 21.39 -6.24 -8.90
N GLY A 150 20.12 -5.84 -8.89
CA GLY A 150 18.98 -6.71 -9.06
C GLY A 150 18.74 -7.64 -7.86
N LEU A 151 17.56 -8.26 -7.84
CA LEU A 151 17.25 -9.39 -6.97
C LEU A 151 17.01 -10.61 -7.85
N ASP A 152 17.74 -11.69 -7.59
CA ASP A 152 17.42 -12.96 -8.25
C ASP A 152 16.13 -13.57 -7.69
N ARG A 153 15.59 -14.59 -8.36
CA ARG A 153 14.31 -15.22 -7.96
C ARG A 153 14.31 -15.81 -6.54
N GLU A 154 15.44 -16.27 -6.03
CA GLU A 154 15.51 -16.80 -4.66
C GLU A 154 15.69 -15.66 -3.64
N GLU A 155 16.36 -14.56 -4.01
CA GLU A 155 16.39 -13.33 -3.20
C GLU A 155 14.99 -12.70 -3.10
N ILE A 156 14.24 -12.64 -4.20
CA ILE A 156 12.83 -12.18 -4.19
C ILE A 156 12.01 -13.06 -3.25
N LEU A 157 12.14 -14.39 -3.34
CA LEU A 157 11.45 -15.32 -2.44
C LEU A 157 11.82 -15.05 -0.98
N SER A 158 13.11 -14.83 -0.72
CA SER A 158 13.63 -14.59 0.62
C SER A 158 13.14 -13.28 1.21
N LEU A 159 13.20 -12.20 0.44
CA LEU A 159 12.66 -10.90 0.82
C LEU A 159 11.15 -10.98 1.06
N THR A 160 10.41 -11.65 0.18
CA THR A 160 8.96 -11.85 0.34
C THR A 160 8.66 -12.55 1.66
N ARG A 161 9.35 -13.64 1.99
CA ARG A 161 9.18 -14.37 3.26
C ARG A 161 9.51 -13.49 4.45
N ALA A 162 10.66 -12.84 4.44
CA ALA A 162 11.10 -11.95 5.50
C ALA A 162 10.06 -10.84 5.76
N MET A 163 9.58 -10.16 4.72
CA MET A 163 8.54 -9.13 4.84
C MET A 163 7.19 -9.67 5.35
N THR A 164 6.84 -10.91 5.03
CA THR A 164 5.59 -11.54 5.52
C THR A 164 5.73 -12.02 6.98
N GLU A 165 6.96 -12.19 7.48
CA GLU A 165 7.24 -12.66 8.85
C GLU A 165 7.29 -11.50 9.85
N THR A 166 7.41 -10.24 9.41
CA THR A 166 7.52 -9.08 10.30
C THR A 166 6.19 -8.48 10.77
N GLY A 167 5.06 -8.96 10.25
CA GLY A 167 3.74 -8.42 10.56
C GLY A 167 2.74 -9.47 11.04
N ASP A 168 1.54 -8.99 11.37
CA ASP A 168 0.41 -9.83 11.73
C ASP A 168 -0.11 -10.61 10.53
N ARG A 169 -0.74 -11.76 10.81
CA ARG A 169 -1.36 -12.59 9.78
C ARG A 169 -2.83 -12.80 10.07
N LEU A 170 -3.67 -12.45 9.10
CA LEU A 170 -5.09 -12.78 9.12
C LEU A 170 -5.26 -14.25 8.77
N ARG A 171 -6.18 -14.90 9.49
CA ARG A 171 -6.55 -16.29 9.25
C ARG A 171 -8.05 -16.37 9.03
N TRP A 172 -8.44 -17.06 7.98
CA TRP A 172 -9.83 -17.23 7.61
C TRP A 172 -10.22 -18.69 7.77
N ASP A 173 -11.45 -18.92 8.24
CA ASP A 173 -12.02 -20.26 8.37
C ASP A 173 -12.57 -20.73 7.01
N ALA A 174 -11.68 -20.81 6.03
CA ALA A 174 -11.98 -21.23 4.67
C ALA A 174 -10.72 -21.83 4.03
N SER A 175 -10.88 -22.91 3.28
CA SER A 175 -9.80 -23.52 2.49
C SER A 175 -9.41 -22.67 1.28
N LEU A 176 -10.38 -21.96 0.70
CA LEU A 176 -10.21 -21.08 -0.45
C LEU A 176 -10.53 -19.63 -0.05
N VAL A 177 -9.47 -18.86 0.09
CA VAL A 177 -9.48 -17.40 0.25
C VAL A 177 -8.90 -16.77 -1.01
N ALA A 178 -9.76 -16.14 -1.80
CA ALA A 178 -9.39 -15.45 -3.03
C ALA A 178 -8.92 -14.01 -2.75
N ASP A 179 -8.02 -13.49 -3.57
CA ASP A 179 -7.68 -12.08 -3.64
C ASP A 179 -7.35 -11.71 -5.11
N LYS A 180 -7.43 -10.42 -5.42
CA LYS A 180 -7.09 -9.84 -6.71
C LYS A 180 -6.18 -8.65 -6.50
N HIS A 181 -5.01 -8.67 -7.10
CA HIS A 181 -4.14 -7.49 -7.16
C HIS A 181 -3.98 -7.00 -8.60
N CYS A 182 -3.79 -5.70 -8.77
CA CYS A 182 -3.40 -5.12 -10.04
C CYS A 182 -2.13 -4.33 -9.77
N ILE A 183 -1.07 -4.54 -10.56
CA ILE A 183 0.20 -3.82 -10.37
C ILE A 183 0.07 -2.30 -10.59
N GLY A 184 -1.07 -1.86 -11.13
CA GLY A 184 -1.45 -0.47 -11.26
C GLY A 184 -0.88 0.20 -12.51
N GLY A 185 -0.79 1.53 -12.45
CA GLY A 185 -0.30 2.37 -13.56
C GLY A 185 -1.37 2.83 -14.54
N ILE A 186 -2.62 2.41 -14.39
CA ILE A 186 -3.76 2.84 -15.23
C ILE A 186 -4.79 3.57 -14.35
N PRO A 187 -5.11 4.85 -14.65
CA PRO A 187 -6.16 5.59 -13.94
C PRO A 187 -7.56 5.01 -14.25
N GLY A 188 -8.51 5.22 -13.33
CA GLY A 188 -9.88 4.71 -13.49
C GLY A 188 -10.06 3.21 -13.25
N ASN A 189 -8.97 2.46 -13.01
CA ASN A 189 -9.05 1.00 -12.87
C ASN A 189 -9.63 0.56 -11.51
N ARG A 190 -10.96 0.64 -11.36
CA ARG A 190 -11.73 0.14 -10.20
C ARG A 190 -12.40 -1.20 -10.42
N THR A 191 -11.83 -2.00 -11.31
CA THR A 191 -12.22 -3.42 -11.50
C THR A 191 -12.30 -4.20 -10.19
N THR A 192 -11.41 -3.93 -9.23
CA THR A 192 -11.43 -4.59 -7.90
C THR A 192 -12.78 -4.42 -7.18
N MET A 193 -13.41 -3.25 -7.26
CA MET A 193 -14.68 -2.99 -6.59
C MET A 193 -15.86 -3.70 -7.27
N LEU A 194 -15.71 -4.19 -8.49
CA LEU A 194 -16.68 -5.04 -9.18
C LEU A 194 -16.38 -6.52 -8.96
N VAL A 195 -15.10 -6.90 -9.03
CA VAL A 195 -14.65 -8.28 -8.83
C VAL A 195 -15.03 -8.80 -7.44
N VAL A 196 -14.79 -8.01 -6.40
CA VAL A 196 -15.06 -8.41 -5.01
C VAL A 196 -16.51 -8.82 -4.76
N PRO A 197 -17.53 -7.99 -5.05
CA PRO A 197 -18.92 -8.38 -4.83
C PRO A 197 -19.37 -9.52 -5.77
N ILE A 198 -18.86 -9.61 -7.01
CA ILE A 198 -19.19 -10.73 -7.91
C ILE A 198 -18.71 -12.05 -7.32
N VAL A 199 -17.44 -12.10 -6.88
CA VAL A 199 -16.82 -13.30 -6.29
C VAL A 199 -17.52 -13.68 -4.97
N ALA A 200 -17.83 -12.69 -4.13
CA ALA A 200 -18.54 -12.92 -2.88
C ALA A 200 -20.01 -13.31 -3.06
N ALA A 201 -20.66 -12.91 -4.16
CA ALA A 201 -22.01 -13.33 -4.52
C ALA A 201 -22.05 -14.76 -5.09
N HIS A 202 -20.96 -15.23 -5.70
CA HIS A 202 -20.79 -16.65 -6.04
C HIS A 202 -20.64 -17.51 -4.79
N GLY A 203 -19.94 -17.02 -3.77
CA GLY A 203 -19.79 -17.67 -2.46
C GLY A 203 -18.36 -17.88 -2.00
N LEU A 204 -17.36 -17.43 -2.78
CA LEU A 204 -15.97 -17.49 -2.36
C LEU A 204 -15.63 -16.35 -1.39
N LEU A 205 -14.72 -16.62 -0.46
CA LEU A 205 -14.21 -15.62 0.46
C LEU A 205 -13.20 -14.72 -0.24
N ILE A 206 -13.41 -13.40 -0.20
CA ILE A 206 -12.49 -12.41 -0.80
C ILE A 206 -12.28 -11.18 0.09
N PRO A 207 -11.50 -11.31 1.18
CA PRO A 207 -11.23 -10.22 2.13
C PRO A 207 -10.21 -9.22 1.55
N LYS A 208 -10.68 -8.24 0.78
CA LYS A 208 -9.80 -7.37 0.00
C LYS A 208 -9.27 -6.18 0.79
N THR A 209 -7.97 -6.23 1.11
CA THR A 209 -7.21 -5.08 1.60
C THR A 209 -6.57 -4.31 0.45
N SER A 210 -6.73 -2.99 0.44
CA SER A 210 -6.19 -2.09 -0.59
C SER A 210 -5.43 -0.93 0.05
N SER A 211 -4.42 -0.41 -0.63
CA SER A 211 -3.75 0.83 -0.23
C SER A 211 -4.55 2.04 -0.72
N ARG A 212 -4.39 3.18 -0.03
CA ARG A 212 -4.76 4.49 -0.56
C ARG A 212 -3.80 4.90 -1.67
N ALA A 213 -4.25 5.80 -2.53
CA ALA A 213 -3.40 6.45 -3.51
C ALA A 213 -2.30 7.22 -2.81
N ILE A 214 -1.09 7.10 -3.36
CA ILE A 214 0.03 7.98 -3.01
C ILE A 214 0.51 8.68 -4.29
N THR A 215 0.70 7.94 -5.38
CA THR A 215 1.06 8.49 -6.72
C THR A 215 -0.10 8.52 -7.72
N SER A 216 -1.11 7.67 -7.57
CA SER A 216 -2.30 7.64 -8.43
C SER A 216 -3.30 8.74 -8.06
N PRO A 217 -4.27 9.07 -8.93
CA PRO A 217 -5.25 10.11 -8.63
C PRO A 217 -6.31 9.60 -7.62
N ALA A 218 -6.51 8.30 -7.54
CA ALA A 218 -7.23 7.62 -6.47
C ALA A 218 -6.78 6.16 -6.37
N GLY A 219 -6.95 5.57 -5.18
CA GLY A 219 -6.79 4.14 -4.92
C GLY A 219 -8.15 3.48 -4.68
N THR A 220 -8.18 2.15 -4.61
CA THR A 220 -9.43 1.42 -4.30
C THR A 220 -9.96 1.79 -2.91
N ALA A 221 -9.09 2.00 -1.92
CA ALA A 221 -9.50 2.43 -0.59
C ALA A 221 -10.09 3.86 -0.62
N ASP A 222 -9.53 4.78 -1.41
CA ASP A 222 -10.07 6.14 -1.51
C ASP A 222 -11.44 6.15 -2.19
N THR A 223 -11.60 5.40 -3.28
CA THR A 223 -12.89 5.26 -3.96
C THR A 223 -13.93 4.59 -3.05
N MET A 224 -13.58 3.52 -2.33
CA MET A 224 -14.49 2.88 -1.38
C MET A 224 -14.84 3.80 -0.21
N SER A 225 -13.94 4.70 0.19
CA SER A 225 -14.21 5.67 1.27
C SER A 225 -15.33 6.66 0.95
N VAL A 226 -15.69 6.82 -0.33
CA VAL A 226 -16.86 7.58 -0.78
C VAL A 226 -18.17 6.88 -0.39
N LEU A 227 -18.16 5.56 -0.28
CA LEU A 227 -19.36 4.72 -0.08
C LEU A 227 -19.47 4.15 1.34
N ALA A 228 -18.34 3.82 1.98
CA ALA A 228 -18.29 3.21 3.30
C ALA A 228 -17.00 3.53 4.04
N LYS A 229 -16.97 3.28 5.35
CA LYS A 229 -15.72 3.32 6.11
C LYS A 229 -14.76 2.24 5.61
N VAL A 230 -13.49 2.62 5.46
CA VAL A 230 -12.41 1.73 4.99
C VAL A 230 -11.36 1.44 6.07
N ASP A 231 -11.29 2.29 7.09
CA ASP A 231 -10.33 2.19 8.19
C ASP A 231 -10.92 1.28 9.28
N LEU A 232 -10.87 -0.04 9.03
CA LEU A 232 -11.39 -1.06 9.94
C LEU A 232 -10.26 -1.76 10.71
N GLY A 233 -10.46 -1.97 12.01
CA GLY A 233 -9.58 -2.82 12.80
C GLY A 233 -9.73 -4.31 12.44
N PRO A 234 -8.79 -5.19 12.84
CA PRO A 234 -8.83 -6.62 12.51
C PRO A 234 -10.13 -7.32 12.91
N GLU A 235 -10.65 -7.05 14.11
CA GLU A 235 -11.91 -7.65 14.60
C GLU A 235 -13.11 -7.25 13.74
N GLN A 236 -13.22 -5.96 13.40
CA GLN A 236 -14.27 -5.44 12.53
C GLN A 236 -14.16 -6.04 11.12
N MET A 237 -12.94 -6.19 10.61
CA MET A 237 -12.70 -6.84 9.33
C MET A 237 -13.20 -8.28 9.33
N HIS A 238 -12.90 -9.05 10.39
CA HIS A 238 -13.43 -10.42 10.55
C HIS A 238 -14.96 -10.45 10.59
N GLN A 239 -15.59 -9.54 11.32
CA GLN A 239 -17.06 -9.47 11.39
C GLN A 239 -17.69 -9.18 10.02
N VAL A 240 -17.13 -8.23 9.26
CA VAL A 240 -17.59 -7.91 7.91
C VAL A 240 -17.47 -9.14 7.01
N VAL A 241 -16.28 -9.73 6.95
CA VAL A 241 -15.98 -10.86 6.06
C VAL A 241 -16.83 -12.08 6.42
N ASN A 242 -17.02 -12.39 7.69
CA ASN A 242 -17.88 -13.52 8.12
C ASN A 242 -19.35 -13.31 7.73
N LYS A 243 -19.83 -12.06 7.67
CA LYS A 243 -21.23 -11.76 7.36
C LYS A 243 -21.50 -11.69 5.86
N THR A 244 -20.56 -11.17 5.08
CA THR A 244 -20.79 -10.85 3.66
C THR A 244 -20.03 -11.78 2.71
N GLY A 245 -18.98 -12.45 3.19
CA GLY A 245 -18.00 -13.18 2.41
C GLY A 245 -16.83 -12.31 1.91
N ALA A 246 -16.85 -11.00 2.16
CA ALA A 246 -15.87 -10.08 1.58
C ALA A 246 -15.77 -8.73 2.30
N CYS A 247 -14.67 -8.03 2.06
CA CYS A 247 -14.53 -6.64 2.48
C CYS A 247 -13.70 -5.85 1.44
N LEU A 248 -13.79 -4.53 1.49
CA LEU A 248 -12.99 -3.57 0.74
C LEU A 248 -12.46 -2.53 1.74
N THR A 249 -11.30 -2.82 2.33
CA THR A 249 -10.74 -2.04 3.44
C THR A 249 -9.38 -1.46 3.11
N TRP A 250 -8.97 -0.46 3.88
CA TRP A 250 -7.61 0.06 3.84
C TRP A 250 -6.68 -0.85 4.66
N GLY A 251 -5.59 -1.31 4.04
CA GLY A 251 -4.66 -2.24 4.68
C GLY A 251 -3.75 -1.62 5.75
N GLY A 252 -3.66 -0.27 5.82
CA GLY A 252 -2.66 0.42 6.66
C GLY A 252 -2.81 0.19 8.16
N ASN A 253 -4.03 -0.12 8.64
CA ASN A 253 -4.28 -0.32 10.08
C ASN A 253 -4.08 -1.76 10.56
N ALA A 254 -3.84 -2.71 9.64
CA ALA A 254 -3.85 -4.13 9.96
C ALA A 254 -2.45 -4.72 10.23
N HIS A 255 -1.39 -3.90 10.23
CA HIS A 255 0.00 -4.31 10.54
C HIS A 255 0.48 -5.59 9.81
N LEU A 256 -0.04 -5.85 8.59
CA LEU A 256 0.14 -7.14 7.91
C LEU A 256 1.56 -7.37 7.37
N ALA A 257 2.16 -6.33 6.79
CA ALA A 257 3.52 -6.38 6.26
C ALA A 257 4.18 -5.01 6.47
N PRO A 258 4.47 -4.62 7.72
CA PRO A 258 4.87 -3.25 8.07
C PRO A 258 6.17 -2.83 7.36
N ALA A 259 7.08 -3.79 7.10
CA ALA A 259 8.29 -3.54 6.33
C ALA A 259 7.99 -2.95 4.94
N ASP A 260 6.91 -3.37 4.30
CA ASP A 260 6.52 -2.88 2.98
C ASP A 260 6.11 -1.41 3.01
N ASP A 261 5.25 -1.02 3.96
CA ASP A 261 4.78 0.36 4.05
C ASP A 261 5.94 1.33 4.37
N ILE A 262 6.90 0.90 5.20
CA ILE A 262 8.10 1.66 5.52
C ILE A 262 9.00 1.81 4.29
N LEU A 263 9.29 0.72 3.57
CA LEU A 263 10.12 0.74 2.36
C LEU A 263 9.49 1.61 1.26
N ILE A 264 8.17 1.49 1.04
CA ILE A 264 7.43 2.30 0.05
C ILE A 264 7.56 3.80 0.33
N SER A 265 7.65 4.20 1.60
CA SER A 265 7.83 5.61 1.99
C SER A 265 9.15 6.21 1.50
N VAL A 266 10.14 5.37 1.18
CA VAL A 266 11.46 5.74 0.66
C VAL A 266 11.56 5.48 -0.86
N GLU A 267 11.01 4.38 -1.35
CA GLU A 267 10.99 4.03 -2.78
C GLU A 267 10.33 5.11 -3.64
N ARG A 268 9.17 5.61 -3.19
CA ARG A 268 8.36 6.55 -3.97
C ARG A 268 9.04 7.91 -4.21
N PRO A 269 9.58 8.61 -3.19
CA PRO A 269 10.32 9.86 -3.41
C PRO A 269 11.53 9.69 -4.34
N LEU A 270 12.16 8.51 -4.32
CA LEU A 270 13.29 8.19 -5.20
C LEU A 270 12.85 7.83 -6.63
N GLY A 271 11.56 7.63 -6.88
CA GLY A 271 11.06 7.14 -8.16
C GLY A 271 11.55 5.73 -8.49
N ILE A 272 11.86 4.94 -7.47
CA ILE A 272 12.40 3.58 -7.59
C ILE A 272 11.27 2.57 -7.47
N ASP A 273 11.23 1.61 -8.40
CA ASP A 273 10.19 0.57 -8.43
C ASP A 273 10.76 -0.67 -9.16
N SER A 274 11.61 -1.45 -8.48
CA SER A 274 12.20 -2.64 -9.10
C SER A 274 11.21 -3.80 -9.18
N GLU A 275 11.34 -4.63 -10.21
CA GLU A 275 10.47 -5.81 -10.40
C GLU A 275 10.48 -6.73 -9.17
N GLY A 276 11.65 -6.95 -8.57
CA GLY A 276 11.80 -7.83 -7.41
C GLY A 276 11.17 -7.27 -6.13
N GLN A 277 11.38 -5.98 -5.84
CA GLN A 277 10.74 -5.32 -4.69
C GLN A 277 9.22 -5.26 -4.85
N MET A 278 8.73 -4.92 -6.04
CA MET A 278 7.30 -4.89 -6.33
C MET A 278 6.66 -6.27 -6.09
N ILE A 279 7.28 -7.36 -6.53
CA ILE A 279 6.76 -8.71 -6.31
C ILE A 279 6.75 -9.03 -4.82
N ALA A 280 7.84 -8.75 -4.10
CA ALA A 280 7.92 -9.01 -2.67
C ALA A 280 6.90 -8.21 -1.85
N SER A 281 6.74 -6.93 -2.19
CA SER A 281 5.73 -6.02 -1.65
C SER A 281 4.31 -6.57 -1.81
N ILE A 282 3.94 -6.92 -3.04
CA ILE A 282 2.59 -7.40 -3.36
C ILE A 282 2.33 -8.73 -2.66
N LEU A 283 3.21 -9.71 -2.82
CA LEU A 283 2.96 -11.06 -2.31
C LEU A 283 3.02 -11.13 -0.78
N SER A 284 3.89 -10.37 -0.12
CA SER A 284 3.95 -10.35 1.35
C SER A 284 2.66 -9.85 1.97
N LYS A 285 2.10 -8.75 1.46
CA LYS A 285 0.79 -8.24 1.90
C LYS A 285 -0.35 -9.23 1.65
N LYS A 286 -0.31 -9.94 0.53
CA LYS A 286 -1.38 -10.89 0.14
C LYS A 286 -1.34 -12.15 1.01
N LEU A 287 -0.14 -12.66 1.30
CA LEU A 287 0.05 -13.79 2.20
C LEU A 287 -0.29 -13.42 3.65
N ALA A 288 0.10 -12.23 4.11
CA ALA A 288 -0.23 -11.76 5.44
C ALA A 288 -1.74 -11.52 5.62
N ALA A 289 -2.44 -11.11 4.55
CA ALA A 289 -3.89 -11.03 4.52
C ALA A 289 -4.59 -12.42 4.47
N GLY A 290 -3.84 -13.53 4.45
CA GLY A 290 -4.39 -14.89 4.48
C GLY A 290 -4.91 -15.39 3.13
N ALA A 291 -4.49 -14.78 2.00
CA ALA A 291 -4.88 -15.25 0.69
C ALA A 291 -4.26 -16.62 0.37
N SER A 292 -5.05 -17.49 -0.25
CA SER A 292 -4.63 -18.82 -0.73
C SER A 292 -4.63 -18.90 -2.26
N HIS A 293 -5.50 -18.12 -2.91
CA HIS A 293 -5.63 -18.03 -4.35
C HIS A 293 -5.57 -16.56 -4.76
N LEU A 294 -4.72 -16.21 -5.72
CA LEU A 294 -4.44 -14.83 -6.08
C LEU A 294 -4.44 -14.63 -7.60
N LEU A 295 -5.25 -13.69 -8.07
CA LEU A 295 -5.17 -13.18 -9.44
C LEU A 295 -4.34 -11.89 -9.48
N ILE A 296 -3.32 -11.85 -10.34
CA ILE A 296 -2.52 -10.64 -10.64
C ILE A 296 -2.90 -10.08 -12.01
N ASP A 297 -3.40 -8.85 -12.05
CA ASP A 297 -3.61 -8.08 -13.29
C ASP A 297 -2.37 -7.23 -13.62
N ILE A 298 -1.82 -7.42 -14.82
CA ILE A 298 -0.68 -6.70 -15.39
C ILE A 298 -1.16 -5.90 -16.61
N PRO A 299 -1.54 -4.62 -16.45
CA PRO A 299 -1.84 -3.76 -17.58
C PRO A 299 -0.58 -3.43 -18.37
N VAL A 300 -0.65 -3.60 -19.70
CA VAL A 300 0.45 -3.29 -20.63
C VAL A 300 0.03 -2.16 -21.55
N GLY A 301 0.83 -1.09 -21.59
CA GLY A 301 0.54 0.06 -22.43
C GLY A 301 1.67 1.10 -22.43
N PRO A 302 1.65 2.04 -23.38
CA PRO A 302 2.75 2.99 -23.58
C PRO A 302 3.04 3.85 -22.34
N THR A 303 2.01 4.16 -21.56
CA THR A 303 2.07 4.99 -20.35
C THR A 303 1.75 4.22 -19.08
N ALA A 304 1.63 2.88 -19.18
CA ALA A 304 1.43 2.00 -18.04
C ALA A 304 2.76 1.74 -17.29
N LYS A 305 2.67 1.12 -16.12
CA LYS A 305 3.85 0.67 -15.35
C LYS A 305 4.67 -0.36 -16.14
N VAL A 306 4.00 -1.23 -16.89
CA VAL A 306 4.63 -2.22 -17.78
C VAL A 306 4.38 -1.79 -19.22
N ARG A 307 5.46 -1.44 -19.94
CA ARG A 307 5.35 -0.83 -21.28
C ARG A 307 5.36 -1.84 -22.41
N HIS A 308 5.94 -3.00 -22.18
CA HIS A 308 6.20 -3.99 -23.22
C HIS A 308 5.74 -5.39 -22.80
N MET A 309 5.22 -6.14 -23.76
CA MET A 309 4.74 -7.51 -23.53
C MET A 309 5.85 -8.43 -22.97
N ASN A 310 7.09 -8.29 -23.46
CA ASN A 310 8.21 -9.10 -22.96
C ASN A 310 8.47 -8.90 -21.46
N GLN A 311 8.30 -7.67 -20.96
CA GLN A 311 8.41 -7.37 -19.53
C GLN A 311 7.26 -8.02 -18.75
N ALA A 312 6.03 -7.91 -19.26
CA ALA A 312 4.86 -8.56 -18.64
C ALA A 312 5.02 -10.08 -18.53
N LEU A 313 5.56 -10.73 -19.58
CA LEU A 313 5.83 -12.17 -19.57
C LEU A 313 6.93 -12.57 -18.57
N ARG A 314 7.95 -11.72 -18.39
CA ARG A 314 8.98 -11.94 -17.37
C ARG A 314 8.39 -11.83 -15.96
N LEU A 315 7.62 -10.77 -15.70
CA LEU A 315 6.94 -10.56 -14.42
C LEU A 315 5.99 -11.73 -14.11
N ARG A 316 5.21 -12.18 -15.10
CA ARG A 316 4.33 -13.33 -14.97
C ARG A 316 5.07 -14.56 -14.45
N LYS A 317 6.18 -14.93 -15.09
CA LYS A 317 7.00 -16.09 -14.69
C LYS A 317 7.56 -15.95 -13.28
N LEU A 318 7.95 -14.74 -12.88
CA LEU A 318 8.45 -14.49 -11.53
C LEU A 318 7.31 -14.60 -10.50
N PHE A 319 6.15 -14.00 -10.73
CA PHE A 319 4.99 -14.14 -9.85
C PHE A 319 4.60 -15.61 -9.67
N GLU A 320 4.47 -16.37 -10.76
CA GLU A 320 4.14 -17.80 -10.73
C GLU A 320 5.20 -18.58 -9.92
N PHE A 321 6.49 -18.38 -10.22
CA PHE A 321 7.57 -19.07 -9.50
C PHE A 321 7.58 -18.79 -7.99
N ILE A 322 7.38 -17.54 -7.59
CA ILE A 322 7.39 -17.15 -6.17
C ILE A 322 6.10 -17.62 -5.48
N GLY A 323 4.95 -17.50 -6.15
CA GLY A 323 3.65 -17.98 -5.67
C GLY A 323 3.68 -19.48 -5.36
N ASP A 324 4.17 -20.29 -6.30
CA ASP A 324 4.30 -21.75 -6.13
C ASP A 324 5.17 -22.10 -4.90
N ARG A 325 6.29 -21.40 -4.71
CA ARG A 325 7.23 -21.62 -3.60
C ARG A 325 6.71 -21.10 -2.25
N LEU A 326 5.63 -20.34 -2.26
CA LEU A 326 4.91 -19.85 -1.08
C LEU A 326 3.62 -20.62 -0.81
N GLY A 327 3.27 -21.60 -1.67
CA GLY A 327 2.03 -22.36 -1.55
C GLY A 327 0.78 -21.56 -1.92
N LEU A 328 0.94 -20.53 -2.75
CA LEU A 328 -0.14 -19.67 -3.21
C LEU A 328 -0.54 -20.08 -4.62
N HIS A 329 -1.81 -20.43 -4.84
CA HIS A 329 -2.32 -20.68 -6.19
C HIS A 329 -2.47 -19.34 -6.92
N LEU A 330 -1.50 -19.03 -7.77
CA LEU A 330 -1.39 -17.73 -8.42
C LEU A 330 -1.68 -17.83 -9.91
N GLU A 331 -2.52 -16.93 -10.40
CA GLU A 331 -2.74 -16.72 -11.83
C GLU A 331 -2.42 -15.28 -12.23
N VAL A 332 -1.77 -15.10 -13.38
CA VAL A 332 -1.45 -13.78 -13.94
C VAL A 332 -2.22 -13.52 -15.23
N VAL A 333 -2.99 -12.44 -15.24
CA VAL A 333 -3.67 -11.88 -16.40
C VAL A 333 -2.91 -10.68 -16.92
N ILE A 334 -2.53 -10.71 -18.19
CA ILE A 334 -1.98 -9.55 -18.90
C ILE A 334 -3.15 -8.83 -19.58
N SER A 335 -3.36 -7.56 -19.28
CA SER A 335 -4.49 -6.78 -19.78
C SER A 335 -4.06 -5.54 -20.56
N ASN A 336 -4.98 -4.96 -21.32
CA ASN A 336 -4.72 -3.74 -22.07
C ASN A 336 -4.63 -2.53 -21.11
N GLY A 337 -3.54 -1.77 -21.21
CA GLY A 337 -3.28 -0.52 -20.49
C GLY A 337 -3.11 0.70 -21.40
N SER A 338 -3.64 0.66 -22.63
CA SER A 338 -3.49 1.75 -23.61
C SER A 338 -4.27 3.01 -23.29
N GLN A 339 -5.28 2.93 -22.41
CA GLN A 339 -6.15 4.04 -22.04
C GLN A 339 -6.68 3.87 -20.61
N PRO A 340 -7.27 4.93 -20.01
CA PRO A 340 -7.95 4.83 -18.72
C PRO A 340 -9.12 3.85 -18.81
N ILE A 341 -9.42 3.19 -17.70
CA ILE A 341 -10.56 2.26 -17.59
C ILE A 341 -11.74 3.04 -16.99
N GLY A 342 -12.93 2.94 -17.59
CA GLY A 342 -14.07 3.78 -17.18
C GLY A 342 -13.91 5.25 -17.60
N ARG A 343 -14.88 6.09 -17.24
CA ARG A 343 -14.91 7.52 -17.62
C ARG A 343 -14.32 8.40 -16.52
N GLY A 344 -14.59 8.07 -15.26
CA GLY A 344 -14.14 8.81 -14.11
C GLY A 344 -12.69 8.52 -13.73
N ILE A 345 -11.96 9.56 -13.35
CA ILE A 345 -10.64 9.49 -12.72
C ILE A 345 -10.68 10.35 -11.46
N GLY A 346 -10.53 9.76 -10.28
CA GLY A 346 -10.72 10.41 -8.98
C GLY A 346 -11.74 9.67 -8.10
N PRO A 347 -11.73 9.85 -6.77
CA PRO A 347 -12.46 8.96 -5.86
C PRO A 347 -13.96 8.88 -6.14
N ALA A 348 -14.67 10.02 -6.20
CA ALA A 348 -16.12 10.04 -6.40
C ALA A 348 -16.54 9.67 -7.83
N LEU A 349 -15.80 10.14 -8.84
CA LEU A 349 -16.07 9.80 -10.25
C LEU A 349 -15.88 8.30 -10.52
N GLU A 350 -14.83 7.70 -9.95
CA GLU A 350 -14.60 6.26 -10.08
C GLU A 350 -15.63 5.44 -9.28
N ALA A 351 -16.13 5.96 -8.14
CA ALA A 351 -17.21 5.31 -7.39
C ALA A 351 -18.53 5.32 -8.18
N ARG A 352 -18.85 6.46 -8.83
CA ARG A 352 -20.00 6.59 -9.73
C ARG A 352 -19.95 5.53 -10.83
N ASP A 353 -18.82 5.40 -11.51
CA ASP A 353 -18.65 4.45 -12.61
C ASP A 353 -18.85 2.99 -12.14
N VAL A 354 -18.31 2.63 -10.96
CA VAL A 354 -18.52 1.31 -10.36
C VAL A 354 -20.01 1.06 -10.07
N MET A 355 -20.69 2.02 -9.45
CA MET A 355 -22.11 1.87 -9.11
C MET A 355 -22.98 1.77 -10.35
N GLN A 356 -22.73 2.57 -11.39
CA GLN A 356 -23.42 2.47 -12.67
C GLN A 356 -23.28 1.06 -13.30
N VAL A 357 -22.10 0.44 -13.21
CA VAL A 357 -21.92 -0.93 -13.70
C VAL A 357 -22.71 -1.94 -12.86
N LEU A 358 -22.67 -1.84 -11.52
CA LEU A 358 -23.42 -2.74 -10.62
C LEU A 358 -24.94 -2.61 -10.79
N GLU A 359 -25.42 -1.39 -11.04
CA GLU A 359 -26.84 -1.08 -11.28
C GLU A 359 -27.32 -1.46 -12.69
N ASN A 360 -26.43 -1.99 -13.54
CA ASN A 360 -26.69 -2.26 -14.96
C ASN A 360 -27.23 -1.02 -15.70
N ALA A 361 -26.70 0.16 -15.38
CA ALA A 361 -27.15 1.41 -15.98
C ALA A 361 -26.88 1.41 -17.51
N PRO A 362 -27.80 1.96 -18.34
CA PRO A 362 -27.67 1.94 -19.80
C PRO A 362 -26.40 2.63 -20.34
N HIS A 363 -25.83 3.56 -19.57
CA HIS A 363 -24.65 4.34 -19.96
C HIS A 363 -23.43 4.03 -19.11
N ALA A 364 -23.43 2.91 -18.39
CA ALA A 364 -22.28 2.46 -17.61
C ALA A 364 -21.06 2.22 -18.52
N PRO A 365 -19.83 2.39 -18.01
CA PRO A 365 -18.63 2.13 -18.79
C PRO A 365 -18.43 0.64 -19.08
N ASP A 366 -18.64 0.25 -20.34
CA ASP A 366 -18.53 -1.14 -20.79
C ASP A 366 -17.09 -1.70 -20.66
N ASP A 367 -16.06 -0.89 -20.87
CA ASP A 367 -14.67 -1.32 -20.73
C ASP A 367 -14.33 -1.72 -19.28
N LEU A 368 -14.86 -1.00 -18.30
CA LEU A 368 -14.78 -1.34 -16.88
C LEU A 368 -15.55 -2.62 -16.58
N ARG A 369 -16.78 -2.77 -17.12
CA ARG A 369 -17.62 -3.97 -16.98
C ARG A 369 -16.91 -5.20 -17.52
N GLU A 370 -16.55 -5.20 -18.79
CA GLU A 370 -15.95 -6.36 -19.47
C GLU A 370 -14.65 -6.82 -18.80
N LYS A 371 -13.77 -5.87 -18.46
CA LYS A 371 -12.54 -6.21 -17.75
C LYS A 371 -12.82 -6.79 -16.36
N ALA A 372 -13.78 -6.25 -15.61
CA ALA A 372 -14.15 -6.78 -14.31
C ALA A 372 -14.75 -8.18 -14.40
N LEU A 373 -15.64 -8.43 -15.37
CA LEU A 373 -16.23 -9.74 -15.62
C LEU A 373 -15.18 -10.79 -15.99
N TYR A 374 -14.23 -10.42 -16.85
CA TYR A 374 -13.11 -11.29 -17.20
C TYR A 374 -12.26 -11.66 -15.98
N LEU A 375 -11.84 -10.67 -15.19
CA LEU A 375 -11.02 -10.91 -13.99
C LEU A 375 -11.79 -11.70 -12.91
N ALA A 376 -13.07 -11.37 -12.68
CA ALA A 376 -13.91 -12.10 -11.75
C ALA A 376 -14.07 -13.55 -12.21
N GLY A 377 -14.34 -13.78 -13.49
CA GLY A 377 -14.47 -15.12 -14.06
C GLY A 377 -13.24 -15.99 -13.85
N ARG A 378 -12.02 -15.45 -14.02
CA ARG A 378 -10.78 -16.18 -13.70
C ARG A 378 -10.68 -16.57 -12.23
N ILE A 379 -11.15 -15.72 -11.32
CA ILE A 379 -11.18 -16.02 -9.87
C ILE A 379 -12.27 -17.05 -9.53
N LEU A 380 -13.44 -16.96 -10.17
CA LEU A 380 -14.50 -17.95 -9.98
C LEU A 380 -14.04 -19.36 -10.40
N GLU A 381 -13.15 -19.47 -11.39
CA GLU A 381 -12.55 -20.74 -11.81
C GLU A 381 -11.51 -21.31 -10.82
N PHE A 382 -11.19 -20.61 -9.73
CA PHE A 382 -10.48 -21.24 -8.60
C PHE A 382 -11.37 -22.20 -7.82
N ASP A 383 -12.69 -22.03 -7.90
CA ASP A 383 -13.64 -22.96 -7.32
C ASP A 383 -13.60 -24.31 -8.09
N PRO A 384 -13.28 -25.43 -7.43
CA PRO A 384 -13.26 -26.75 -8.07
C PRO A 384 -14.59 -27.15 -8.73
N ASP A 385 -15.71 -26.57 -8.28
CA ASP A 385 -17.05 -26.85 -8.84
C ASP A 385 -17.33 -26.06 -10.13
N VAL A 386 -16.50 -25.05 -10.45
CA VAL A 386 -16.62 -24.24 -11.65
C VAL A 386 -15.76 -24.83 -12.77
N ARG A 387 -16.42 -25.33 -13.81
CA ARG A 387 -15.73 -25.84 -15.01
C ARG A 387 -14.97 -24.70 -15.70
N GLY A 388 -13.68 -24.93 -15.97
CA GLY A 388 -12.84 -23.97 -16.71
C GLY A 388 -13.48 -23.50 -18.02
N GLY A 389 -13.41 -22.19 -18.28
CA GLY A 389 -14.04 -21.50 -19.39
C GLY A 389 -15.48 -21.02 -19.13
N GLN A 390 -16.11 -21.40 -18.02
CA GLN A 390 -17.45 -20.93 -17.64
C GLN A 390 -17.42 -19.68 -16.75
N GLY A 391 -16.26 -19.32 -16.19
CA GLY A 391 -16.17 -18.28 -15.17
C GLY A 391 -16.70 -16.92 -15.63
N PHE A 392 -16.41 -16.52 -16.87
CA PHE A 392 -16.91 -15.26 -17.44
C PHE A 392 -18.43 -15.22 -17.51
N HIS A 393 -19.06 -16.29 -17.99
CA HIS A 393 -20.52 -16.36 -18.12
C HIS A 393 -21.21 -16.32 -16.76
N LEU A 394 -20.64 -17.01 -15.77
CA LEU A 394 -21.12 -16.99 -14.39
C LEU A 394 -20.98 -15.60 -13.75
N ALA A 395 -19.82 -14.95 -13.93
CA ALA A 395 -19.60 -13.59 -13.44
C ALA A 395 -20.60 -12.60 -14.07
N ARG A 396 -20.86 -12.75 -15.37
CA ARG A 396 -21.83 -11.92 -16.10
C ARG A 396 -23.25 -12.13 -15.57
N ASP A 397 -23.67 -13.37 -15.40
CA ASP A 397 -24.98 -13.70 -14.85
C ASP A 397 -25.18 -13.10 -13.44
N ILE A 398 -24.16 -13.20 -12.56
CA ILE A 398 -24.19 -12.60 -11.21
C ILE A 398 -24.36 -11.07 -11.27
N LEU A 399 -23.70 -10.41 -12.23
CA LEU A 399 -23.80 -8.96 -12.40
C LEU A 399 -25.18 -8.56 -12.97
N GLU A 400 -25.59 -9.18 -14.07
CA GLU A 400 -26.84 -8.87 -14.79
C GLU A 400 -28.08 -9.20 -13.94
N SER A 401 -28.01 -10.22 -13.08
CA SER A 401 -29.11 -10.58 -12.18
C SER A 401 -29.23 -9.66 -10.95
N GLY A 402 -28.31 -8.70 -10.76
CA GLY A 402 -28.30 -7.78 -9.61
C GLY A 402 -27.69 -8.36 -8.32
N ARG A 403 -27.26 -9.62 -8.30
CA ARG A 403 -26.67 -10.27 -7.10
C ARG A 403 -25.37 -9.59 -6.66
N ALA A 404 -24.56 -9.12 -7.62
CA ALA A 404 -23.38 -8.33 -7.32
C ALA A 404 -23.71 -7.00 -6.62
N LEU A 405 -24.78 -6.31 -7.04
CA LEU A 405 -25.21 -5.06 -6.41
C LEU A 405 -25.66 -5.30 -4.97
N GLU A 406 -26.55 -6.27 -4.75
CA GLU A 406 -27.02 -6.65 -3.41
C GLU A 406 -25.84 -6.99 -2.48
N LYS A 407 -24.83 -7.70 -3.01
CA LYS A 407 -23.63 -8.04 -2.26
C LYS A 407 -22.79 -6.80 -1.94
N MET A 408 -22.61 -5.88 -2.88
CA MET A 408 -21.91 -4.61 -2.63
C MET A 408 -22.63 -3.79 -1.56
N GLU A 409 -23.95 -3.67 -1.62
CA GLU A 409 -24.74 -2.97 -0.60
C GLU A 409 -24.60 -3.61 0.78
N ALA A 410 -24.58 -4.95 0.85
CA ALA A 410 -24.33 -5.66 2.10
C ALA A 410 -22.94 -5.36 2.68
N ILE A 411 -21.90 -5.28 1.83
CA ILE A 411 -20.53 -4.89 2.23
C ILE A 411 -20.54 -3.44 2.74
N ILE A 412 -21.10 -2.49 1.98
CA ILE A 412 -21.19 -1.07 2.34
C ILE A 412 -21.86 -0.89 3.70
N ASN A 413 -23.03 -1.50 3.88
CA ASN A 413 -23.81 -1.40 5.11
C ASN A 413 -23.07 -2.00 6.31
N THR A 414 -22.39 -3.14 6.12
CA THR A 414 -21.68 -3.83 7.21
C THR A 414 -20.37 -3.13 7.58
N GLN A 415 -19.65 -2.54 6.62
CA GLN A 415 -18.47 -1.72 6.89
C GLN A 415 -18.81 -0.37 7.54
N GLY A 416 -20.07 0.06 7.43
CA GLY A 416 -20.55 1.36 7.89
C GLY A 416 -20.66 2.31 6.72
N ALA A 417 -21.89 2.45 6.21
CA ALA A 417 -22.18 3.28 5.05
C ALA A 417 -21.83 4.75 5.29
N VAL A 418 -21.18 5.36 4.31
CA VAL A 418 -20.87 6.78 4.25
C VAL A 418 -21.53 7.26 2.97
N ARG A 419 -22.72 7.86 3.06
CA ARG A 419 -23.32 8.52 1.89
C ARG A 419 -22.71 9.90 1.74
N ALA A 420 -21.41 9.97 1.43
CA ALA A 420 -20.84 11.18 0.87
C ALA A 420 -21.40 11.27 -0.55
N VAL A 421 -22.58 11.87 -0.68
CA VAL A 421 -23.20 12.12 -1.99
C VAL A 421 -22.15 12.82 -2.84
N PRO A 422 -21.75 12.26 -3.99
CA PRO A 422 -20.92 12.98 -4.95
C PRO A 422 -21.71 14.23 -5.37
N SER A 423 -21.43 15.35 -4.71
CA SER A 423 -21.91 16.64 -5.19
C SER A 423 -21.14 16.97 -6.46
N THR A 424 -21.81 17.52 -7.46
CA THR A 424 -21.13 18.14 -8.59
C THR A 424 -20.04 19.05 -8.05
N ALA A 425 -18.79 18.86 -8.51
CA ALA A 425 -17.69 19.69 -8.06
C ALA A 425 -18.03 21.18 -8.30
N PRO A 426 -17.75 22.08 -7.35
CA PRO A 426 -18.18 23.47 -7.45
C PRO A 426 -17.52 24.21 -8.63
N LEU A 427 -16.38 23.71 -9.10
CA LEU A 427 -15.63 24.24 -10.23
C LEU A 427 -15.45 23.13 -11.26
N THR A 428 -15.92 23.37 -12.48
CA THR A 428 -15.77 22.46 -13.63
C THR A 428 -15.33 23.24 -14.85
N ILE A 429 -14.54 22.60 -15.71
CA ILE A 429 -14.13 23.14 -17.00
C ILE A 429 -14.11 22.00 -18.01
N ASP A 430 -14.87 22.15 -19.09
CA ASP A 430 -14.85 21.20 -20.20
C ASP A 430 -13.71 21.54 -21.17
N ILE A 431 -12.96 20.52 -21.56
CA ILE A 431 -11.89 20.64 -22.57
C ILE A 431 -12.42 20.07 -23.89
N CYS A 432 -12.84 20.96 -24.78
CA CYS A 432 -13.37 20.60 -26.09
C CYS A 432 -12.25 20.33 -27.10
N ALA A 433 -12.56 19.54 -28.14
CA ALA A 433 -11.65 19.34 -29.25
C ALA A 433 -11.42 20.64 -30.02
N THR A 434 -10.18 20.88 -30.44
CA THR A 434 -9.83 22.06 -31.26
C THR A 434 -10.05 21.84 -32.75
N GLN A 435 -10.17 20.59 -33.17
CA GLN A 435 -10.37 20.16 -34.55
C GLN A 435 -11.14 18.85 -34.61
N LYS A 436 -11.85 18.65 -35.72
CA LYS A 436 -12.49 17.36 -36.03
C LYS A 436 -11.45 16.26 -36.21
N GLY A 437 -11.75 15.05 -35.76
CA GLY A 437 -10.87 13.89 -35.95
C GLY A 437 -11.24 12.69 -35.10
N VAL A 438 -10.31 11.74 -35.00
CA VAL A 438 -10.45 10.51 -34.19
C VAL A 438 -9.37 10.51 -33.11
N ILE A 439 -9.73 10.11 -31.90
CA ILE A 439 -8.77 9.97 -30.80
C ILE A 439 -7.87 8.75 -31.05
N THR A 440 -6.58 8.99 -31.30
CA THR A 440 -5.60 7.94 -31.63
C THR A 440 -4.74 7.51 -30.44
N ALA A 441 -4.69 8.30 -29.37
CA ALA A 441 -3.97 7.97 -28.14
C ALA A 441 -4.52 8.76 -26.95
N ILE A 442 -4.39 8.20 -25.75
CA ILE A 442 -4.67 8.87 -24.49
C ILE A 442 -3.48 8.67 -23.55
N ASP A 443 -2.94 9.76 -23.01
CA ASP A 443 -1.81 9.70 -22.08
C ASP A 443 -2.31 9.56 -20.63
N ASN A 444 -2.23 8.33 -20.10
CA ASN A 444 -2.60 8.00 -18.73
C ASN A 444 -1.81 8.79 -17.66
N TYR A 445 -0.55 9.12 -17.95
CA TYR A 445 0.31 9.86 -17.02
C TYR A 445 -0.14 11.32 -16.93
N GLN A 446 -0.44 11.94 -18.08
CA GLN A 446 -0.96 13.31 -18.10
C GLN A 446 -2.33 13.41 -17.42
N LEU A 447 -3.25 12.49 -17.70
CA LEU A 447 -4.57 12.47 -17.06
C LEU A 447 -4.47 12.28 -15.55
N THR A 448 -3.59 11.39 -15.10
CA THR A 448 -3.28 11.21 -13.66
C THR A 448 -2.78 12.51 -13.06
N ARG A 449 -1.85 13.22 -13.73
CA ARG A 449 -1.32 14.49 -13.24
C ARG A 449 -2.41 15.56 -13.16
N ILE A 450 -3.28 15.66 -14.16
CA ILE A 450 -4.40 16.63 -14.20
C ILE A 450 -5.37 16.37 -13.04
N ALA A 451 -5.83 15.13 -12.87
CA ALA A 451 -6.74 14.77 -11.78
C ALA A 451 -6.14 15.10 -10.39
N ARG A 452 -4.83 14.88 -10.23
CA ARG A 452 -4.12 15.26 -8.99
C ARG A 452 -4.02 16.75 -8.78
N LEU A 453 -3.71 17.51 -9.83
CA LEU A 453 -3.65 18.97 -9.78
C LEU A 453 -5.02 19.57 -9.48
N ALA A 454 -6.11 18.90 -9.88
CA ALA A 454 -7.47 19.29 -9.53
C ALA A 454 -7.80 19.05 -8.04
N GLY A 455 -7.04 18.22 -7.33
CA GLY A 455 -7.20 17.98 -5.89
C GLY A 455 -7.29 16.51 -5.48
N ALA A 456 -7.38 15.57 -6.43
CA ALA A 456 -7.50 14.14 -6.11
C ALA A 456 -6.16 13.57 -5.56
N PRO A 457 -6.17 12.64 -4.58
CA PRO A 457 -7.33 12.06 -3.90
C PRO A 457 -7.80 12.84 -2.65
N MET A 458 -7.14 13.94 -2.29
CA MET A 458 -7.42 14.66 -1.04
C MET A 458 -8.80 15.30 -1.02
N ASP A 459 -9.22 15.86 -2.15
CA ASP A 459 -10.62 16.20 -2.41
C ASP A 459 -11.28 15.02 -3.14
N LEU A 460 -12.25 14.39 -2.49
CA LEU A 460 -12.93 13.20 -3.02
C LEU A 460 -13.73 13.50 -4.29
N ASN A 461 -14.19 14.74 -4.47
CA ASN A 461 -14.97 15.17 -5.64
C ASN A 461 -14.08 15.66 -6.80
N ALA A 462 -12.79 15.88 -6.57
CA ALA A 462 -11.86 16.29 -7.60
C ALA A 462 -11.48 15.13 -8.53
N GLY A 463 -11.25 15.44 -9.80
CA GLY A 463 -10.92 14.42 -10.78
C GLY A 463 -11.00 14.90 -12.22
N VAL A 464 -11.03 13.93 -13.14
CA VAL A 464 -11.25 14.12 -14.57
C VAL A 464 -12.38 13.20 -15.00
N ASP A 465 -13.36 13.72 -15.74
CA ASP A 465 -14.42 12.94 -16.36
C ASP A 465 -14.19 12.88 -17.88
N LEU A 466 -14.08 11.67 -18.42
CA LEU A 466 -13.78 11.44 -19.83
C LEU A 466 -15.06 11.26 -20.63
N TYR A 467 -15.36 12.24 -21.49
CA TYR A 467 -16.48 12.16 -22.43
C TYR A 467 -16.20 11.25 -23.64
N LYS A 468 -14.92 11.08 -23.99
CA LYS A 468 -14.48 10.40 -25.22
C LYS A 468 -13.32 9.46 -24.93
N LYS A 469 -13.30 8.33 -25.61
CA LYS A 469 -12.35 7.23 -25.48
C LYS A 469 -11.50 7.06 -26.74
N LEU A 470 -10.49 6.19 -26.65
CA LEU A 470 -9.67 5.83 -27.80
C LEU A 470 -10.54 5.29 -28.94
N GLY A 471 -10.40 5.84 -30.14
CA GLY A 471 -11.19 5.47 -31.31
C GLY A 471 -12.47 6.30 -31.51
N ASP A 472 -12.86 7.13 -30.55
CA ASP A 472 -14.04 7.99 -30.71
C ASP A 472 -13.77 9.15 -31.66
N GLU A 473 -14.80 9.53 -32.41
CA GLU A 473 -14.83 10.76 -33.20
C GLU A 473 -15.12 11.99 -32.33
N VAL A 474 -14.45 13.10 -32.65
CA VAL A 474 -14.62 14.42 -32.04
C VAL A 474 -14.88 15.46 -33.12
N GLU A 475 -15.69 16.47 -32.79
CA GLU A 475 -16.10 17.56 -33.70
C GLU A 475 -15.80 18.95 -33.16
#